data_AF-A0A7X7X314-F1
#
_entry.id   AF-A0A7X7X314-F1
#
_cell.length_a   1.000
_cell.length_b   1.000
_cell.length_c   1.000
_cell.angle_alpha   90.00
_cell.angle_beta   90.00
_cell.angle_gamma   90.00
#
_symmetry.space_group_name_H-M   'P 1'
#
loop_
_entity.id
_entity.type
_entity.pdbx_description
1 polymer ?
#
loop_
_entity_poly.entity_id
_entity_poly.type
_entity_poly.pdbx_seq_one_letter_code
_entity_poly.pdbx_strand_id
1 'polypeptide(L)'
;MKRSSGNLVFILLLLFSLIIRLILAASVHGYDGDLDYYRGWAEAAAQDFFLVYGSGNVDYPPLYLYILHYIGKVLLKLNWAPDSIFGIILIKMPAILADILSGILVYMVTARRMSKKTALILSGLYLFNPAILVNSAMWGQTDGIMTLLVVVGLLGLYHDRVMVSAFFFTCACLMKPQGFIFLPVLFLELIRKKSLKKFLLCMATGLFTGFLIILPFSLWRDVWWIVRLFAGDYSKYAYASLHAHNLFSLVGGDMVRDNTMFLFMPYRTWSYLLTLVVLGFFLYLYIKSNTENRIFLAALVLQAGVFMFTGRMHERYLYPAVMLLIMVFIYCRDRRIFGFFALLSLTVFINQFAVLFYVSYKDVMPFVVPAFNITTRIFSLINLVAVVWLFVVSRDVLLRDRVMLGTADDWQ
;
A
#
# COMPACT_ATOMS: atom_id res chain seq x y z
N MET A 1 27.25 -26.15 12.56
CA MET A 1 27.02 -26.11 11.10
C MET A 1 25.57 -25.82 10.66
N LYS A 2 24.51 -26.45 11.20
CA LYS A 2 23.11 -26.21 10.76
C LYS A 2 22.56 -24.77 10.93
N ARG A 3 23.15 -23.94 11.81
CA ARG A 3 22.69 -22.55 12.02
C ARG A 3 23.15 -21.57 10.93
N SER A 4 24.29 -21.81 10.27
CA SER A 4 24.82 -20.90 9.24
C SER A 4 24.17 -21.09 7.87
N SER A 5 23.72 -22.31 7.54
CA SER A 5 23.11 -22.62 6.24
C SER A 5 21.78 -21.89 6.02
N GLY A 6 20.91 -21.82 7.03
CA GLY A 6 19.61 -21.13 6.90
C GLY A 6 19.73 -19.62 6.69
N ASN A 7 20.75 -18.99 7.28
CA ASN A 7 21.00 -17.57 7.08
C ASN A 7 21.58 -17.30 5.68
N LEU A 8 22.47 -18.18 5.19
CA LEU A 8 23.00 -18.10 3.83
C LEU A 8 21.89 -18.23 2.78
N VAL A 9 21.00 -19.22 2.92
CA VAL A 9 19.86 -19.40 2.00
C VAL A 9 18.98 -18.16 1.95
N PHE A 10 18.70 -17.55 3.11
CA PHE A 10 17.91 -16.32 3.14
C PHE A 10 18.61 -15.15 2.44
N ILE A 11 19.92 -14.97 2.66
CA ILE A 11 20.71 -13.94 1.98
C ILE A 11 20.71 -14.14 0.47
N LEU A 12 20.91 -15.38 0.00
CA LEU A 12 20.86 -15.71 -1.43
C LEU A 12 19.48 -15.41 -2.03
N LEU A 13 18.40 -15.69 -1.29
CA LEU A 13 17.04 -15.36 -1.70
C LEU A 13 16.84 -13.85 -1.85
N LEU A 14 17.35 -13.04 -0.91
CA LEU A 14 17.28 -11.58 -0.99
C LEU A 14 18.10 -11.03 -2.17
N LEU A 15 19.31 -11.54 -2.38
CA LEU A 15 20.16 -11.14 -3.50
C LEU A 15 19.52 -11.49 -4.84
N PHE A 16 18.98 -12.70 -4.98
CA PHE A 16 18.27 -13.11 -6.18
C PHE A 16 17.03 -12.24 -6.46
N SER A 17 16.26 -11.95 -5.41
CA SER A 17 15.11 -11.05 -5.46
C SER A 17 15.48 -9.62 -5.87
N LEU A 18 16.63 -9.11 -5.39
CA LEU A 18 17.15 -7.80 -5.78
C LEU A 18 17.59 -7.79 -7.25
N ILE A 19 18.36 -8.80 -7.68
CA ILE A 19 18.83 -8.92 -9.07
C ILE A 19 17.65 -8.94 -10.05
N ILE A 20 16.61 -9.74 -9.79
CA ILE A 20 15.40 -9.76 -10.63
C ILE A 20 14.77 -8.37 -10.72
N ARG A 21 14.64 -7.64 -9.61
CA ARG A 21 14.07 -6.29 -9.62
C ARG A 21 14.94 -5.30 -10.39
N LEU A 22 16.26 -5.39 -10.30
CA LEU A 22 17.17 -4.53 -11.08
C LEU A 22 17.07 -4.82 -12.57
N ILE A 23 16.97 -6.09 -12.97
CA ILE A 23 16.74 -6.50 -14.36
C ILE A 23 15.40 -5.92 -14.84
N LEU A 24 14.31 -6.14 -14.10
CA LEU A 24 12.99 -5.61 -14.46
C LEU A 24 12.96 -4.09 -14.54
N ALA A 25 13.61 -3.40 -13.60
CA ALA A 25 13.71 -1.94 -13.58
C ALA A 25 14.50 -1.39 -14.79
N ALA A 26 15.51 -2.12 -15.25
CA ALA A 26 16.29 -1.78 -16.44
C ALA A 26 15.55 -2.11 -17.74
N SER A 27 14.75 -3.18 -17.77
CA SER A 27 14.09 -3.69 -18.98
C SER A 27 12.72 -3.07 -19.25
N VAL A 28 12.04 -2.55 -18.23
CA VAL A 28 10.70 -1.97 -18.35
C VAL A 28 10.78 -0.49 -17.98
N HIS A 29 10.44 0.39 -18.92
CA HIS A 29 10.43 1.84 -18.65
C HIS A 29 9.51 2.15 -17.47
N GLY A 30 8.23 1.74 -17.57
CA GLY A 30 7.22 1.90 -16.52
C GLY A 30 6.04 2.70 -17.03
N TYR A 31 5.33 3.37 -16.12
CA TYR A 31 4.23 4.27 -16.48
C TYR A 31 4.76 5.70 -16.59
N ASP A 32 4.85 6.21 -17.82
CA ASP A 32 5.47 7.51 -18.13
C ASP A 32 4.94 8.64 -17.24
N GLY A 33 3.62 8.73 -17.07
CA GLY A 33 2.99 9.78 -16.27
C GLY A 33 3.54 9.85 -14.83
N ASP A 34 3.67 8.71 -14.15
CA ASP A 34 4.17 8.69 -12.76
C ASP A 34 5.68 8.94 -12.69
N LEU A 35 6.44 8.36 -13.62
CA LEU A 35 7.89 8.52 -13.65
C LEU A 35 8.29 9.96 -13.99
N ASP A 36 7.56 10.61 -14.89
CA ASP A 36 7.80 12.00 -15.26
C ASP A 36 7.52 12.94 -14.08
N TYR A 37 6.45 12.69 -13.31
CA TYR A 37 6.23 13.40 -12.06
C TYR A 37 7.39 13.20 -11.08
N TYR A 38 7.82 11.96 -10.84
CA TYR A 38 8.93 11.69 -9.92
C TYR A 38 10.25 12.30 -10.37
N ARG A 39 10.57 12.28 -11.67
CA ARG A 39 11.75 12.94 -12.24
C ARG A 39 11.70 14.44 -12.02
N GLY A 40 10.59 15.09 -12.42
CA GLY A 40 10.42 16.53 -12.28
C GLY A 40 10.47 16.98 -10.82
N TRP A 41 9.86 16.22 -9.92
CA TRP A 41 9.91 16.50 -8.49
C TRP A 41 11.29 16.25 -7.88
N ALA A 42 12.03 15.24 -8.33
CA ALA A 42 13.41 15.00 -7.88
C ALA A 42 14.34 16.15 -8.31
N GLU A 43 14.19 16.63 -9.54
CA GLU A 43 14.93 17.78 -10.04
C GLU A 43 14.60 19.04 -9.23
N ALA A 44 13.31 19.38 -9.08
CA ALA A 44 12.86 20.54 -8.32
C ALA A 44 13.32 20.48 -6.85
N ALA A 45 13.19 19.30 -6.21
CA ALA A 45 13.64 19.10 -4.83
C ALA A 45 15.16 19.24 -4.70
N ALA A 46 15.93 18.82 -5.70
CA ALA A 46 17.39 18.91 -5.70
C ALA A 46 17.90 20.35 -5.93
N GLN A 47 17.16 21.17 -6.66
CA GLN A 47 17.46 22.58 -6.85
C GLN A 47 17.14 23.37 -5.57
N ASP A 48 15.86 23.40 -5.16
CA ASP A 48 15.39 24.22 -4.05
C ASP A 48 14.46 23.44 -3.11
N PHE A 49 15.04 22.60 -2.27
CA PHE A 49 14.30 21.69 -1.37
C PHE A 49 13.24 22.39 -0.50
N PHE A 50 13.60 23.52 0.13
CA PHE A 50 12.71 24.26 1.03
C PHE A 50 11.55 24.95 0.30
N LEU A 51 11.72 25.24 -1.00
CA LEU A 51 10.75 25.94 -1.84
C LEU A 51 10.09 25.01 -2.86
N VAL A 52 10.29 23.68 -2.77
CA VAL A 52 9.86 22.71 -3.79
C VAL A 52 8.36 22.74 -4.09
N TYR A 53 7.52 23.05 -3.10
CA TYR A 53 6.08 23.21 -3.28
C TYR A 53 5.69 24.57 -3.90
N GLY A 54 6.66 25.48 -4.10
CA GLY A 54 6.51 26.89 -4.49
C GLY A 54 5.84 27.07 -5.84
N SER A 55 6.21 26.22 -6.79
CA SER A 55 5.70 26.22 -8.15
C SER A 55 4.27 25.71 -8.30
N GLY A 56 3.75 24.99 -7.30
CA GLY A 56 2.44 24.32 -7.37
C GLY A 56 2.44 23.02 -8.19
N ASN A 57 3.58 22.60 -8.75
CA ASN A 57 3.70 21.40 -9.60
C ASN A 57 3.86 20.08 -8.80
N VAL A 58 4.02 20.18 -7.48
CA VAL A 58 4.19 19.05 -6.58
C VAL A 58 2.91 18.86 -5.78
N ASP A 59 2.20 17.77 -6.03
CA ASP A 59 0.96 17.38 -5.35
C ASP A 59 1.14 16.18 -4.41
N TYR A 60 2.39 15.77 -4.16
CA TYR A 60 2.71 14.59 -3.37
C TYR A 60 3.03 14.92 -1.90
N PRO A 61 2.76 14.01 -0.93
CA PRO A 61 3.04 14.27 0.48
C PRO A 61 4.54 14.45 0.83
N PRO A 62 4.86 15.25 1.88
CA PRO A 62 6.22 15.70 2.19
C PRO A 62 7.30 14.65 2.40
N LEU A 63 6.98 13.47 2.95
CA LEU A 63 8.02 12.49 3.29
C LEU A 63 8.76 11.99 2.06
N TYR A 64 8.06 11.79 0.94
CA TYR A 64 8.69 11.27 -0.27
C TYR A 64 9.61 12.31 -0.94
N LEU A 65 9.39 13.60 -0.71
CA LEU A 65 10.24 14.66 -1.27
C LEU A 65 11.65 14.62 -0.69
N TYR A 66 11.85 14.13 0.54
CA TYR A 66 13.19 13.87 1.07
C TYR A 66 13.91 12.81 0.25
N ILE A 67 13.21 11.72 -0.12
CA ILE A 67 13.78 10.65 -0.94
C ILE A 67 14.13 11.20 -2.33
N LEU A 68 13.20 11.92 -2.96
CA LEU A 68 13.40 12.51 -4.28
C LEU A 68 14.50 13.58 -4.29
N HIS A 69 14.65 14.38 -3.23
CA HIS A 69 15.75 15.33 -3.06
C HIS A 69 17.11 14.64 -3.19
N TYR A 70 17.33 13.56 -2.44
CA TYR A 70 18.60 12.84 -2.50
C TYR A 70 18.80 12.15 -3.86
N ILE A 71 17.75 11.60 -4.46
CA ILE A 71 17.82 11.04 -5.82
C ILE A 71 18.25 12.12 -6.82
N GLY A 72 17.59 13.28 -6.83
CA GLY A 72 17.92 14.37 -7.73
C GLY A 72 19.34 14.89 -7.51
N LYS A 73 19.80 15.03 -6.27
CA LYS A 73 21.20 15.39 -5.96
C LYS A 73 22.20 14.37 -6.51
N VAL A 74 21.89 13.07 -6.46
CA VAL A 74 22.74 12.02 -7.02
C VAL A 74 22.75 12.09 -8.56
N LEU A 75 21.59 12.25 -9.20
CA LEU A 75 21.48 12.40 -10.65
C LEU A 75 22.33 13.58 -11.15
N LEU A 76 22.20 14.74 -10.50
CA LEU A 76 22.99 15.93 -10.82
C LEU A 76 24.49 15.71 -10.61
N LYS A 77 24.88 15.12 -9.47
CA LYS A 77 26.30 14.89 -9.15
C LYS A 77 26.98 13.91 -10.10
N LEU A 78 26.26 12.89 -10.56
CA LEU A 78 26.77 11.88 -11.49
C LEU A 78 26.56 12.24 -12.96
N ASN A 79 25.93 13.40 -13.23
CA ASN A 79 25.54 13.83 -14.56
C ASN A 79 24.75 12.75 -15.33
N TRP A 80 23.85 12.06 -14.62
CA TRP A 80 22.97 11.04 -15.20
C TRP A 80 21.66 11.66 -15.63
N ALA A 81 21.28 11.43 -16.90
CA ALA A 81 19.98 11.83 -17.38
C ALA A 81 18.86 11.07 -16.63
N PRO A 82 17.80 11.73 -16.12
CA PRO A 82 16.75 11.06 -15.34
C PRO A 82 15.98 9.95 -16.08
N ASP A 83 15.97 10.01 -17.42
CA ASP A 83 15.37 9.05 -18.34
C ASP A 83 16.35 7.94 -18.79
N SER A 84 17.64 8.07 -18.49
CA SER A 84 18.62 7.00 -18.72
C SER A 84 18.29 5.76 -17.89
N ILE A 85 18.80 4.59 -18.30
CA ILE A 85 18.63 3.32 -17.58
C ILE A 85 19.05 3.47 -16.10
N PHE A 86 20.18 4.11 -15.83
CA PHE A 86 20.65 4.34 -14.46
C PHE A 86 19.74 5.31 -13.69
N GLY A 87 19.24 6.35 -14.37
CA GLY A 87 18.29 7.30 -13.79
C GLY A 87 16.96 6.64 -13.38
N ILE A 88 16.40 5.82 -14.26
CA ILE A 88 15.17 5.05 -14.01
C ILE A 88 15.38 4.07 -12.85
N ILE A 89 16.46 3.29 -12.87
CA ILE A 89 16.77 2.36 -11.78
C ILE A 89 16.88 3.11 -10.45
N LEU A 90 17.54 4.27 -10.43
CA LEU A 90 17.70 5.08 -9.22
C LEU A 90 16.35 5.60 -8.69
N ILE A 91 15.45 6.05 -9.57
CA ILE A 91 14.10 6.51 -9.20
C ILE A 91 13.26 5.35 -8.63
N LYS A 92 13.38 4.15 -9.19
CA LYS A 92 12.66 2.95 -8.73
C LYS A 92 13.28 2.33 -7.46
N MET A 93 14.55 2.63 -7.18
CA MET A 93 15.31 2.01 -6.09
C MET A 93 14.64 2.11 -4.70
N PRO A 94 14.05 3.24 -4.27
CA PRO A 94 13.41 3.31 -2.96
C PRO A 94 12.28 2.29 -2.79
N ALA A 95 11.45 2.09 -3.83
CA ALA A 95 10.38 1.12 -3.81
C ALA A 95 10.93 -0.31 -3.81
N ILE A 96 11.95 -0.59 -4.63
CA ILE A 96 12.65 -1.88 -4.66
C ILE A 96 13.21 -2.23 -3.27
N LEU A 97 13.88 -1.27 -2.61
CA LEU A 97 14.43 -1.47 -1.27
C LEU A 97 13.33 -1.71 -0.23
N ALA A 98 12.20 -1.00 -0.33
CA ALA A 98 11.06 -1.24 0.57
C ALA A 98 10.47 -2.65 0.42
N ASP A 99 10.46 -3.22 -0.78
CA ASP A 99 10.04 -4.61 -0.98
C ASP A 99 11.01 -5.60 -0.33
N ILE A 100 12.33 -5.38 -0.51
CA ILE A 100 13.36 -6.21 0.13
C ILE A 100 13.21 -6.15 1.65
N LEU A 101 13.05 -4.94 2.22
CA LEU A 101 12.82 -4.74 3.65
C LEU A 101 11.52 -5.38 4.13
N SER A 102 10.46 -5.35 3.31
CA SER A 102 9.20 -6.02 3.61
C SER A 102 9.36 -7.54 3.64
N GLY A 103 10.11 -8.14 2.71
CA GLY A 103 10.47 -9.56 2.76
C GLY A 103 11.27 -9.93 4.01
N ILE A 104 12.27 -9.09 4.37
CA ILE A 104 13.01 -9.23 5.63
C ILE A 104 12.07 -9.19 6.84
N LEU A 105 11.12 -8.26 6.86
CA LEU A 105 10.12 -8.16 7.92
C LEU A 105 9.25 -9.41 8.01
N VAL A 106 8.74 -9.92 6.88
CA VAL A 106 7.96 -11.18 6.83
C VAL A 106 8.78 -12.33 7.40
N TYR A 107 10.03 -12.49 6.96
CA TYR A 107 10.92 -13.54 7.46
C TYR A 107 11.11 -13.43 8.98
N MET A 108 11.44 -12.23 9.48
CA MET A 108 11.70 -11.98 10.90
C MET A 108 10.48 -12.27 11.77
N VAL A 109 9.29 -11.82 11.36
CA VAL A 109 8.05 -12.03 12.11
C VAL A 109 7.63 -13.50 12.07
N THR A 110 7.75 -14.14 10.91
CA THR A 110 7.42 -15.57 10.75
C THR A 110 8.37 -16.45 11.55
N ALA A 111 9.68 -16.21 11.50
CA ALA A 111 10.69 -17.02 12.19
C ALA A 111 10.58 -16.97 13.73
N ARG A 112 9.89 -15.95 14.27
CA ARG A 112 9.57 -15.87 15.71
C ARG A 112 8.34 -16.67 16.11
N ARG A 113 7.52 -17.10 15.15
CA ARG A 113 6.20 -17.71 15.39
C ARG A 113 6.03 -19.07 14.74
N MET A 114 6.81 -19.38 13.71
CA MET A 114 6.71 -20.59 12.89
C MET A 114 8.12 -21.09 12.57
N SER A 115 8.21 -22.21 11.84
CA SER A 115 9.51 -22.77 11.46
C SER A 115 10.29 -21.81 10.55
N LYS A 116 11.63 -21.94 10.55
CA LYS A 116 12.49 -21.18 9.62
C LYS A 116 12.18 -21.50 8.15
N LYS A 117 11.76 -22.73 7.85
CA LYS A 117 11.32 -23.15 6.51
C LYS A 117 10.08 -22.36 6.09
N THR A 118 9.07 -22.27 6.95
CA THR A 118 7.88 -21.44 6.69
C THR A 118 8.25 -19.96 6.54
N ALA A 119 9.20 -19.46 7.34
CA ALA A 119 9.67 -18.08 7.22
C ALA A 119 10.33 -17.79 5.86
N LEU A 120 11.17 -18.71 5.37
CA LEU A 120 11.74 -18.64 4.02
C LEU A 120 10.64 -18.66 2.96
N ILE A 121 9.67 -19.56 3.08
CA ILE A 121 8.56 -19.70 2.12
C ILE A 121 7.71 -18.44 2.07
N LEU A 122 7.20 -17.94 3.21
CA LEU A 122 6.33 -16.75 3.21
C LEU A 122 7.08 -15.50 2.76
N SER A 123 8.36 -15.35 3.14
CA SER A 123 9.19 -14.25 2.64
C SER A 123 9.42 -14.36 1.13
N GLY A 124 9.69 -15.56 0.61
CA GLY A 124 9.83 -15.82 -0.82
C GLY A 124 8.54 -15.53 -1.58
N LEU A 125 7.40 -16.00 -1.08
CA LEU A 125 6.09 -15.74 -1.65
C LEU A 125 5.76 -14.24 -1.73
N TYR A 126 6.21 -13.43 -0.77
CA TYR A 126 6.12 -11.97 -0.87
C TYR A 126 7.09 -11.39 -1.90
N LEU A 127 8.37 -11.75 -1.80
CA LEU A 127 9.45 -11.16 -2.61
C LEU A 127 9.32 -11.49 -4.10
N PHE A 128 8.79 -12.64 -4.45
CA PHE A 128 8.55 -13.05 -5.84
C PHE A 128 7.08 -12.91 -6.27
N ASN A 129 6.26 -12.24 -5.46
CA ASN A 129 4.89 -11.99 -5.81
C ASN A 129 4.80 -11.07 -7.04
N PRO A 130 4.08 -11.45 -8.09
CA PRO A 130 4.02 -10.66 -9.32
C PRO A 130 3.39 -9.27 -9.11
N ALA A 131 2.44 -9.12 -8.17
CA ALA A 131 1.87 -7.81 -7.83
C ALA A 131 2.89 -6.85 -7.23
N ILE A 132 3.82 -7.39 -6.44
CA ILE A 132 4.88 -6.65 -5.77
C ILE A 132 5.96 -6.25 -6.79
N LEU A 133 6.40 -7.20 -7.62
CA LEU A 133 7.38 -6.96 -8.69
C LEU A 133 6.90 -5.91 -9.70
N VAL A 134 5.62 -5.96 -10.09
CA VAL A 134 5.07 -4.98 -11.04
C VAL A 134 5.06 -3.58 -10.44
N ASN A 135 4.60 -3.40 -9.20
CA ASN A 135 4.47 -2.07 -8.60
C ASN A 135 5.83 -1.36 -8.48
N SER A 136 6.84 -2.01 -7.91
CA SER A 136 8.12 -1.36 -7.64
C SER A 136 9.05 -1.37 -8.86
N ALA A 137 9.35 -2.55 -9.41
CA ALA A 137 10.40 -2.70 -10.41
C ALA A 137 9.94 -2.39 -11.83
N MET A 138 8.74 -2.84 -12.23
CA MET A 138 8.25 -2.60 -13.59
C MET A 138 7.64 -1.20 -13.72
N TRP A 139 6.75 -0.82 -12.79
CA TRP A 139 6.03 0.45 -12.83
C TRP A 139 6.85 1.60 -12.26
N GLY A 140 7.48 1.41 -11.09
CA GLY A 140 8.18 2.47 -10.34
C GLY A 140 7.33 3.16 -9.27
N GLN A 141 6.18 2.58 -8.91
CA GLN A 141 5.32 3.09 -7.86
C GLN A 141 5.83 2.78 -6.46
N THR A 142 5.33 3.54 -5.49
CA THR A 142 5.88 3.60 -4.12
C THR A 142 4.93 3.06 -3.06
N ASP A 143 3.91 2.29 -3.46
CA ASP A 143 2.94 1.68 -2.55
C ASP A 143 3.62 0.76 -1.52
N GLY A 144 4.72 0.10 -1.92
CA GLY A 144 5.58 -0.70 -1.04
C GLY A 144 6.14 0.08 0.16
N ILE A 145 6.53 1.34 -0.03
CA ILE A 145 7.11 2.18 1.05
C ILE A 145 6.02 2.47 2.10
N MET A 146 4.86 2.97 1.67
CA MET A 146 3.75 3.27 2.57
C MET A 146 3.24 2.01 3.27
N THR A 147 3.13 0.89 2.55
CA THR A 147 2.71 -0.41 3.12
C THR A 147 3.67 -0.88 4.21
N LEU A 148 4.98 -0.79 3.99
CA LEU A 148 5.99 -1.15 4.99
C LEU A 148 5.84 -0.28 6.25
N LEU A 149 5.70 1.04 6.09
CA LEU A 149 5.50 1.96 7.21
C LEU A 149 4.24 1.60 8.00
N VAL A 150 3.11 1.35 7.33
CA VAL A 150 1.85 0.91 7.98
C VAL A 150 2.04 -0.38 8.76
N VAL A 151 2.65 -1.41 8.16
CA VAL A 151 2.83 -2.72 8.81
C VAL A 151 3.75 -2.63 10.03
N VAL A 152 4.83 -1.84 9.95
CA VAL A 152 5.68 -1.57 11.11
C VAL A 152 4.92 -0.79 12.19
N GLY A 153 4.07 0.17 11.80
CA GLY A 153 3.18 0.89 12.71
C GLY A 153 2.19 -0.02 13.43
N LEU A 154 1.58 -0.98 12.71
CA LEU A 154 0.70 -2.01 13.26
C LEU A 154 1.45 -2.99 14.19
N LEU A 155 2.68 -3.38 13.84
CA LEU A 155 3.53 -4.21 14.72
C LEU A 155 3.90 -3.47 16.00
N GLY A 156 4.22 -2.17 15.91
CA GLY A 156 4.45 -1.32 17.08
C GLY A 156 3.21 -1.28 17.99
N LEU A 157 2.02 -1.15 17.39
CA LEU A 157 0.76 -1.15 18.11
C LEU A 157 0.47 -2.50 18.80
N TYR A 158 0.67 -3.60 18.07
CA TYR A 158 0.53 -4.98 18.54
C TYR A 158 1.45 -5.27 19.72
N HIS A 159 2.70 -4.79 19.69
CA HIS A 159 3.66 -4.94 20.77
C HIS A 159 3.59 -3.83 21.83
N ASP A 160 2.51 -3.06 21.88
CA ASP A 160 2.26 -1.99 22.85
C ASP A 160 3.32 -0.85 22.86
N ARG A 161 4.07 -0.71 21.76
CA ARG A 161 5.05 0.36 21.52
C ARG A 161 4.37 1.54 20.82
N VAL A 162 3.56 2.28 21.57
CA VAL A 162 2.70 3.35 21.02
C VAL A 162 3.46 4.48 20.32
N MET A 163 4.67 4.82 20.78
CA MET A 163 5.51 5.84 20.14
C MET A 163 6.04 5.37 18.77
N VAL A 164 6.47 4.10 18.68
CA VAL A 164 6.87 3.49 17.40
C VAL A 164 5.69 3.48 16.44
N SER A 165 4.51 3.08 16.93
CA SER A 165 3.29 3.09 16.13
C SER A 165 2.96 4.48 15.59
N ALA A 166 2.97 5.50 16.46
CA ALA A 166 2.70 6.89 16.10
C ALA A 166 3.66 7.44 15.04
N PHE A 167 4.96 7.20 15.23
CA PHE A 167 6.00 7.62 14.28
C PHE A 167 5.74 7.02 12.90
N PHE A 168 5.58 5.70 12.81
CA PHE A 168 5.42 5.02 11.52
C PHE A 168 4.07 5.32 10.84
N PHE A 169 2.98 5.48 11.58
CA PHE A 169 1.70 5.91 10.99
C PHE A 169 1.74 7.34 10.48
N THR A 170 2.43 8.24 11.19
CA THR A 170 2.62 9.63 10.73
C THR A 170 3.45 9.65 9.45
N CYS A 171 4.56 8.90 9.43
CA CYS A 171 5.36 8.72 8.22
C CYS A 171 4.54 8.13 7.07
N ALA A 172 3.67 7.14 7.32
CA ALA A 172 2.81 6.57 6.29
C ALA A 172 1.84 7.59 5.69
N CYS A 173 1.19 8.41 6.52
CA CYS A 173 0.25 9.45 6.05
C CYS A 173 0.98 10.56 5.27
N LEU A 174 2.19 10.93 5.70
CA LEU A 174 3.03 11.92 5.01
C LEU A 174 3.85 11.32 3.86
N MET A 175 3.81 10.01 3.66
CA MET A 175 4.32 9.32 2.47
C MET A 175 3.26 9.30 1.37
N LYS A 176 2.03 8.95 1.74
CA LYS A 176 0.91 8.71 0.83
C LYS A 176 -0.41 8.91 1.60
N PRO A 177 -1.42 9.62 1.05
CA PRO A 177 -2.69 9.85 1.77
C PRO A 177 -3.41 8.56 2.17
N GLN A 178 -3.18 7.45 1.46
CA GLN A 178 -3.73 6.13 1.80
C GLN A 178 -3.32 5.65 3.21
N GLY A 179 -2.25 6.19 3.79
CA GLY A 179 -1.89 5.93 5.20
C GLY A 179 -3.00 6.27 6.19
N PHE A 180 -3.87 7.25 5.86
CA PHE A 180 -5.00 7.65 6.71
C PHE A 180 -6.03 6.54 6.92
N ILE A 181 -6.14 5.58 5.98
CA ILE A 181 -7.07 4.43 6.06
C ILE A 181 -6.87 3.64 7.36
N PHE A 182 -5.66 3.62 7.90
CA PHE A 182 -5.30 2.80 9.04
C PHE A 182 -5.39 3.51 10.40
N LEU A 183 -5.59 4.83 10.43
CA LEU A 183 -5.73 5.58 11.69
C LEU A 183 -6.89 5.13 12.57
N PRO A 184 -8.06 4.69 12.05
CA PRO A 184 -9.11 4.13 12.88
C PRO A 184 -8.66 2.92 13.72
N VAL A 185 -7.75 2.08 13.21
CA VAL A 185 -7.16 0.96 13.96
C VAL A 185 -6.31 1.48 15.12
N LEU A 186 -5.43 2.46 14.86
CA LEU A 186 -4.61 3.09 15.89
C LEU A 186 -5.48 3.72 16.99
N PHE A 187 -6.47 4.52 16.58
CA PHE A 187 -7.35 5.24 17.49
C PHE A 187 -8.14 4.29 18.41
N LEU A 188 -8.79 3.27 17.85
CA LEU A 188 -9.57 2.33 18.65
C LEU A 188 -8.69 1.51 19.60
N GLU A 189 -7.48 1.11 19.18
CA GLU A 189 -6.56 0.39 20.04
C GLU A 189 -6.07 1.26 21.21
N LEU A 190 -5.80 2.56 20.97
CA LEU A 190 -5.43 3.49 22.05
C LEU A 190 -6.57 3.66 23.08
N ILE A 191 -7.83 3.72 22.63
CA ILE A 191 -8.99 3.76 23.53
C ILE A 191 -9.05 2.47 24.37
N ARG A 192 -8.87 1.30 23.73
CA ARG A 192 -8.87 0.00 24.41
C ARG A 192 -7.78 -0.13 25.47
N LYS A 193 -6.63 0.50 25.26
CA LYS A 193 -5.53 0.53 26.23
C LYS A 193 -5.87 1.32 27.51
N LYS A 194 -6.95 2.12 27.53
CA LYS A 194 -7.45 2.88 28.69
C LYS A 194 -6.36 3.65 29.45
N SER A 195 -5.38 4.20 28.73
CA SER A 195 -4.22 4.86 29.32
C SER A 195 -4.03 6.24 28.70
N LEU A 196 -4.35 7.28 29.47
CA LEU A 196 -4.15 8.67 29.05
C LEU A 196 -2.69 8.96 28.71
N LYS A 197 -1.74 8.42 29.49
CA LYS A 197 -0.30 8.54 29.20
C LYS A 197 0.05 8.01 27.81
N LYS A 198 -0.42 6.81 27.45
CA LYS A 198 -0.16 6.22 26.13
C LYS A 198 -0.82 7.02 25.01
N PHE A 199 -2.03 7.52 25.24
CA PHE A 199 -2.73 8.39 24.30
C PHE A 199 -1.93 9.67 24.04
N LEU A 200 -1.52 10.37 25.10
CA LEU A 200 -0.72 11.60 25.02
C LEU A 200 0.66 11.36 24.38
N LEU A 201 1.34 10.26 24.72
CA LEU A 201 2.62 9.90 24.09
C LEU A 201 2.46 9.62 22.59
N CYS A 202 1.39 8.93 22.19
CA CYS A 202 1.07 8.68 20.79
C CYS A 202 0.81 10.00 20.05
N MET A 203 -0.06 10.85 20.60
CA MET A 203 -0.39 12.16 20.03
C MET A 203 0.85 13.07 19.92
N ALA A 204 1.63 13.20 21.00
CA ALA A 204 2.84 14.02 21.02
C ALA A 204 3.88 13.51 20.02
N THR A 205 4.08 12.19 19.94
CA THR A 205 5.03 11.59 18.98
C THR A 205 4.57 11.81 17.55
N GLY A 206 3.27 11.65 17.26
CA GLY A 206 2.73 11.89 15.93
C GLY A 206 2.83 13.35 15.51
N LEU A 207 2.41 14.28 16.38
CA LEU A 207 2.51 15.72 16.12
C LEU A 207 3.96 16.18 15.94
N PHE A 208 4.87 15.72 16.80
CA PHE A 208 6.29 16.04 16.69
C PHE A 208 6.90 15.48 15.41
N THR A 209 6.61 14.22 15.06
CA THR A 209 7.08 13.60 13.81
C THR A 209 6.58 14.36 12.60
N GLY A 210 5.27 14.68 12.58
CA GLY A 210 4.66 15.42 11.48
C GLY A 210 5.23 16.83 11.35
N PHE A 211 5.38 17.53 12.47
CA PHE A 211 6.02 18.84 12.53
C PHE A 211 7.43 18.79 11.92
N LEU A 212 8.29 17.85 12.34
CA LEU A 212 9.66 17.75 11.81
C LEU A 212 9.72 17.50 10.29
N ILE A 213 8.83 16.65 9.77
CA ILE A 213 8.77 16.34 8.33
C ILE A 213 8.24 17.54 7.51
N ILE A 214 7.29 18.29 8.08
CA ILE A 214 6.60 19.40 7.39
C ILE A 214 7.37 20.72 7.52
N LEU A 215 8.18 20.87 8.57
CA LEU A 215 8.84 22.12 8.95
C LEU A 215 9.66 22.75 7.81
N PRO A 216 10.55 22.03 7.09
CA PRO A 216 11.36 22.65 6.03
C PRO A 216 10.53 23.34 4.94
N PHE A 217 9.36 22.78 4.63
CA PHE A 217 8.48 23.29 3.58
C PHE A 217 7.54 24.40 4.06
N SER A 218 7.46 24.62 5.37
CA SER A 218 6.51 25.56 6.00
C SER A 218 7.08 26.95 6.22
N LEU A 219 8.41 27.11 6.19
CA LEU A 219 9.09 28.38 6.53
C LEU A 219 8.66 29.57 5.64
N TRP A 220 8.14 29.28 4.44
CA TRP A 220 7.76 30.28 3.44
C TRP A 220 6.30 30.13 2.99
N ARG A 221 5.46 29.51 3.84
CA ARG A 221 4.06 29.22 3.54
C ARG A 221 3.15 29.61 4.69
N ASP A 222 1.88 29.86 4.38
CA ASP A 222 0.86 30.01 5.40
C ASP A 222 0.54 28.67 6.08
N VAL A 223 0.05 28.71 7.31
CA VAL A 223 -0.21 27.54 8.16
C VAL A 223 -1.17 26.50 7.55
N TRP A 224 -1.96 26.86 6.54
CA TRP A 224 -2.96 25.98 5.92
C TRP A 224 -2.47 25.28 4.65
N TRP A 225 -1.22 25.52 4.23
CA TRP A 225 -0.68 24.98 2.98
C TRP A 225 -0.78 23.45 2.89
N ILE A 226 -0.50 22.74 3.98
CA ILE A 226 -0.53 21.28 4.02
C ILE A 226 -1.95 20.75 3.89
N VAL A 227 -2.93 21.44 4.48
CA VAL A 227 -4.35 21.11 4.35
C VAL A 227 -4.79 21.30 2.90
N ARG A 228 -4.37 22.38 2.25
CA ARG A 228 -4.66 22.63 0.83
C ARG A 228 -3.96 21.64 -0.10
N LEU A 229 -2.75 21.17 0.23
CA LEU A 229 -2.08 20.10 -0.53
C LEU A 229 -2.95 18.84 -0.57
N PHE A 230 -3.35 18.33 0.60
CA PHE A 230 -4.21 17.14 0.68
C PHE A 230 -5.61 17.36 0.09
N ALA A 231 -6.20 18.53 0.28
CA ALA A 231 -7.51 18.86 -0.30
C ALA A 231 -7.46 18.98 -1.83
N GLY A 232 -6.38 19.57 -2.35
CA GLY A 232 -6.11 19.69 -3.78
C GLY A 232 -5.98 18.33 -4.45
N ASP A 233 -5.14 17.46 -3.89
CA ASP A 233 -4.98 16.06 -4.34
C ASP A 233 -6.32 15.33 -4.39
N TYR A 234 -7.10 15.40 -3.30
CA TYR A 234 -8.45 14.82 -3.25
C TYR A 234 -9.32 15.33 -4.40
N SER A 235 -9.32 16.64 -4.67
CA SER A 235 -10.15 17.26 -5.72
C SER A 235 -9.71 16.92 -7.16
N LYS A 236 -8.39 16.78 -7.40
CA LYS A 236 -7.81 16.49 -8.72
C LYS A 236 -8.31 15.15 -9.28
N TYR A 237 -8.42 14.15 -8.41
CA TYR A 237 -8.83 12.79 -8.77
C TYR A 237 -10.31 12.49 -8.48
N ALA A 238 -11.20 13.47 -8.68
CA ALA A 238 -12.64 13.33 -8.48
C ALA A 238 -13.34 12.45 -9.53
N TYR A 239 -12.98 11.17 -9.58
CA TYR A 239 -13.54 10.11 -10.41
C TYR A 239 -14.14 9.00 -9.56
N ALA A 240 -15.18 8.33 -10.05
CA ALA A 240 -15.78 7.20 -9.37
C ALA A 240 -14.77 6.04 -9.24
N SER A 241 -13.93 5.84 -10.26
CA SER A 241 -12.76 4.96 -10.20
C SER A 241 -11.71 5.42 -11.21
N LEU A 242 -10.44 5.14 -10.94
CA LEU A 242 -9.31 5.40 -11.85
C LEU A 242 -8.65 4.06 -12.17
N HIS A 243 -9.27 3.30 -13.07
CA HIS A 243 -8.86 1.96 -13.49
C HIS A 243 -8.78 0.92 -12.36
N ALA A 244 -9.29 1.22 -11.16
CA ALA A 244 -9.34 0.22 -10.11
C ALA A 244 -10.33 -0.88 -10.44
N HIS A 245 -9.94 -2.14 -10.32
CA HIS A 245 -10.87 -3.28 -10.38
C HIS A 245 -11.75 -3.34 -9.12
N ASN A 246 -12.69 -2.38 -9.00
CA ASN A 246 -13.56 -2.17 -7.85
C ASN A 246 -15.06 -2.07 -8.25
N LEU A 247 -15.93 -1.78 -7.28
CA LEU A 247 -17.37 -1.81 -7.49
C LEU A 247 -17.79 -0.76 -8.52
N PHE A 248 -17.19 0.42 -8.47
CA PHE A 248 -17.54 1.50 -9.39
C PHE A 248 -17.12 1.17 -10.82
N SER A 249 -15.93 0.60 -11.04
CA SER A 249 -15.56 0.13 -12.39
C SER A 249 -16.46 -1.00 -12.88
N LEU A 250 -16.89 -1.92 -12.00
CA LEU A 250 -17.83 -2.99 -12.35
C LEU A 250 -19.16 -2.44 -12.91
N VAL A 251 -19.66 -1.35 -12.33
CA VAL A 251 -20.93 -0.72 -12.72
C VAL A 251 -20.77 0.41 -13.76
N GLY A 252 -19.60 0.50 -14.41
CA GLY A 252 -19.36 1.45 -15.51
C GLY A 252 -18.88 2.84 -15.08
N GLY A 253 -18.38 2.98 -13.85
CA GLY A 253 -17.81 4.21 -13.30
C GLY A 253 -16.30 4.37 -13.54
N ASP A 254 -15.66 3.51 -14.33
CA ASP A 254 -14.23 3.64 -14.63
C ASP A 254 -13.94 4.93 -15.42
N MET A 255 -13.04 5.77 -14.91
CA MET A 255 -12.71 7.09 -15.45
C MET A 255 -13.91 8.05 -15.62
N VAL A 256 -15.03 7.78 -14.94
CA VAL A 256 -16.21 8.66 -14.89
C VAL A 256 -16.09 9.61 -13.70
N ARG A 257 -16.46 10.89 -13.86
CA ARG A 257 -16.45 11.86 -12.75
C ARG A 257 -17.39 11.42 -11.63
N ASP A 258 -16.95 11.55 -10.37
CA ASP A 258 -17.71 11.05 -9.22
C ASP A 258 -19.02 11.82 -8.92
N ASN A 259 -19.20 12.99 -9.51
CA ASN A 259 -20.45 13.75 -9.47
C ASN A 259 -21.50 13.30 -10.50
N THR A 260 -21.14 12.37 -11.39
CA THR A 260 -22.06 11.79 -12.38
C THR A 260 -23.08 10.89 -11.69
N MET A 261 -24.34 10.94 -12.15
CA MET A 261 -25.43 10.13 -11.62
C MET A 261 -25.23 8.64 -11.91
N PHE A 262 -25.33 7.81 -10.87
CA PHE A 262 -25.44 6.37 -10.95
C PHE A 262 -26.74 5.94 -10.27
N LEU A 263 -27.66 5.36 -11.05
CA LEU A 263 -29.05 5.16 -10.64
C LEU A 263 -29.70 6.53 -10.29
N PHE A 264 -30.00 6.77 -9.02
CA PHE A 264 -30.71 7.96 -8.53
C PHE A 264 -29.86 8.91 -7.67
N MET A 265 -28.55 8.65 -7.52
CA MET A 265 -27.61 9.52 -6.80
C MET A 265 -26.24 9.55 -7.48
N PRO A 266 -25.42 10.59 -7.28
CA PRO A 266 -24.05 10.60 -7.78
C PRO A 266 -23.20 9.45 -7.22
N TYR A 267 -22.21 8.98 -7.98
CA TYR A 267 -21.22 7.99 -7.52
C TYR A 267 -20.57 8.37 -6.17
N ARG A 268 -20.29 9.67 -5.96
CA ARG A 268 -19.74 10.20 -4.73
C ARG A 268 -20.62 9.91 -3.51
N THR A 269 -21.94 10.04 -3.66
CA THR A 269 -22.89 9.77 -2.57
C THR A 269 -22.92 8.28 -2.23
N TRP A 270 -22.93 7.41 -3.25
CA TRP A 270 -22.80 5.96 -3.06
C TRP A 270 -21.49 5.60 -2.35
N SER A 271 -20.37 6.22 -2.76
CA SER A 271 -19.07 6.04 -2.12
C SER A 271 -19.13 6.37 -0.62
N TYR A 272 -19.74 7.50 -0.23
CA TYR A 272 -19.85 7.88 1.18
C TYR A 272 -20.70 6.88 1.97
N LEU A 273 -21.85 6.47 1.45
CA LEU A 273 -22.71 5.49 2.12
C LEU A 273 -22.01 4.15 2.31
N LEU A 274 -21.34 3.64 1.27
CA LEU A 274 -20.60 2.39 1.35
C LEU A 274 -19.36 2.49 2.25
N THR A 275 -18.70 3.66 2.30
CA THR A 275 -17.63 3.91 3.29
C THR A 275 -18.16 3.73 4.71
N LEU A 276 -19.35 4.28 5.02
CA LEU A 276 -19.97 4.11 6.34
C LEU A 276 -20.28 2.64 6.64
N VAL A 277 -20.71 1.85 5.65
CA VAL A 277 -20.92 0.40 5.81
C VAL A 277 -19.61 -0.32 6.15
N VAL A 278 -18.52 -0.01 5.43
CA VAL A 278 -17.19 -0.58 5.71
C VAL A 278 -16.72 -0.20 7.11
N LEU A 279 -16.85 1.07 7.50
CA LEU A 279 -16.49 1.56 8.84
C LEU A 279 -17.36 0.93 9.94
N GLY A 280 -18.66 0.76 9.70
CA GLY A 280 -19.57 0.11 10.63
C GLY A 280 -19.22 -1.36 10.83
N PHE A 281 -18.90 -2.09 9.76
CA PHE A 281 -18.46 -3.47 9.83
C PHE A 281 -17.09 -3.60 10.53
N PHE A 282 -16.14 -2.73 10.21
CA PHE A 282 -14.86 -2.61 10.91
C PHE A 282 -15.07 -2.40 12.41
N LEU A 283 -15.90 -1.42 12.80
CA LEU A 283 -16.18 -1.10 14.20
C LEU A 283 -16.83 -2.28 14.93
N TYR A 284 -17.79 -2.94 14.28
CA TYR A 284 -18.42 -4.16 14.79
C TYR A 284 -17.38 -5.24 15.10
N LEU A 285 -16.50 -5.57 14.15
CA LEU A 285 -15.43 -6.55 14.36
C LEU A 285 -14.49 -6.11 15.49
N TYR A 286 -14.10 -4.83 15.49
CA TYR A 286 -13.09 -4.32 16.41
C TYR A 286 -13.55 -4.32 17.86
N ILE A 287 -14.79 -3.88 18.10
CA ILE A 287 -15.40 -3.82 19.43
C ILE A 287 -15.66 -5.23 19.96
N LYS A 288 -16.22 -6.12 19.13
CA LYS A 288 -16.66 -7.46 19.56
C LYS A 288 -15.53 -8.46 19.69
N SER A 289 -14.42 -8.27 18.98
CA SER A 289 -13.27 -9.18 19.08
C SER A 289 -12.62 -9.09 20.47
N ASN A 290 -12.04 -10.20 20.94
CA ASN A 290 -11.17 -10.22 22.11
C ASN A 290 -9.74 -10.69 21.82
N THR A 291 -9.42 -10.98 20.55
CA THR A 291 -8.12 -11.54 20.14
C THR A 291 -7.12 -10.45 19.76
N GLU A 292 -5.81 -10.74 19.89
CA GLU A 292 -4.76 -9.79 19.49
C GLU A 292 -4.63 -9.66 17.97
N ASN A 293 -5.03 -10.70 17.23
CA ASN A 293 -4.97 -10.76 15.76
C ASN A 293 -5.91 -9.73 15.09
N ARG A 294 -6.83 -9.12 15.86
CA ARG A 294 -7.73 -8.07 15.39
C ARG A 294 -7.00 -6.93 14.69
N ILE A 295 -5.80 -6.55 15.14
CA ILE A 295 -5.13 -5.32 14.68
C ILE A 295 -4.86 -5.44 13.19
N PHE A 296 -4.25 -6.55 12.76
CA PHE A 296 -3.94 -6.81 11.36
C PHE A 296 -5.19 -7.13 10.54
N LEU A 297 -6.12 -7.92 11.07
CA LEU A 297 -7.30 -8.35 10.32
C LEU A 297 -8.29 -7.20 10.11
N ALA A 298 -8.46 -6.32 11.11
CA ALA A 298 -9.29 -5.12 10.96
C ALA A 298 -8.63 -4.09 10.02
N ALA A 299 -7.30 -3.95 10.05
CA ALA A 299 -6.57 -3.16 9.06
C ALA A 299 -6.77 -3.70 7.63
N LEU A 300 -6.74 -5.03 7.46
CA LEU A 300 -7.02 -5.68 6.18
C LEU A 300 -8.46 -5.43 5.70
N VAL A 301 -9.45 -5.53 6.60
CA VAL A 301 -10.86 -5.23 6.29
C VAL A 301 -11.04 -3.78 5.85
N LEU A 302 -10.42 -2.82 6.53
CA LEU A 302 -10.45 -1.41 6.12
C LEU A 302 -9.80 -1.22 4.76
N GLN A 303 -8.59 -1.74 4.56
CA GLN A 303 -7.86 -1.60 3.30
C GLN A 303 -8.66 -2.18 2.11
N ALA A 304 -9.11 -3.43 2.23
CA ALA A 304 -9.83 -4.12 1.17
C ALA A 304 -11.22 -3.50 0.94
N GLY A 305 -11.93 -3.15 2.02
CA GLY A 305 -13.24 -2.53 1.95
C GLY A 305 -13.20 -1.13 1.33
N VAL A 306 -12.24 -0.30 1.74
CA VAL A 306 -12.06 1.04 1.19
C VAL A 306 -11.73 0.97 -0.31
N PHE A 307 -10.81 0.11 -0.72
CA PHE A 307 -10.52 -0.09 -2.15
C PHE A 307 -11.76 -0.53 -2.95
N MET A 308 -12.50 -1.51 -2.42
CA MET A 308 -13.60 -2.15 -3.14
C MET A 308 -14.82 -1.25 -3.29
N PHE A 309 -15.12 -0.44 -2.27
CA PHE A 309 -16.42 0.20 -2.11
C PHE A 309 -16.39 1.73 -2.11
N THR A 310 -15.22 2.36 -2.24
CA THR A 310 -15.10 3.82 -2.25
C THR A 310 -14.53 4.33 -3.57
N GLY A 311 -14.85 5.58 -3.89
CA GLY A 311 -14.47 6.22 -5.13
C GLY A 311 -13.05 6.76 -5.08
N ARG A 312 -12.58 7.29 -6.22
CA ARG A 312 -11.24 7.88 -6.36
C ARG A 312 -10.10 6.90 -6.08
N MET A 313 -10.35 5.62 -6.37
CA MET A 313 -9.37 4.53 -6.19
C MET A 313 -8.61 4.29 -7.49
N HIS A 314 -7.29 4.11 -7.37
CA HIS A 314 -6.42 3.71 -8.47
C HIS A 314 -6.19 2.20 -8.54
N GLU A 315 -5.78 1.71 -9.70
CA GLU A 315 -5.48 0.31 -10.02
C GLU A 315 -4.49 -0.39 -9.08
N ARG A 316 -3.65 0.37 -8.38
CA ARG A 316 -2.65 -0.15 -7.44
C ARG A 316 -3.08 -0.09 -5.97
N TYR A 317 -4.20 0.57 -5.64
CA TYR A 317 -4.52 0.87 -4.25
C TYR A 317 -4.92 -0.35 -3.40
N LEU A 318 -5.17 -1.53 -3.98
CA LEU A 318 -5.35 -2.76 -3.22
C LEU A 318 -4.01 -3.40 -2.76
N TYR A 319 -2.87 -2.92 -3.26
CA TYR A 319 -1.53 -3.42 -2.95
C TYR A 319 -1.27 -3.72 -1.46
N PRO A 320 -1.59 -2.84 -0.50
CA PRO A 320 -1.28 -3.10 0.91
C PRO A 320 -1.97 -4.36 1.47
N ALA A 321 -3.08 -4.80 0.87
CA ALA A 321 -3.78 -6.01 1.28
C ALA A 321 -2.91 -7.26 1.13
N VAL A 322 -2.00 -7.31 0.13
CA VAL A 322 -1.12 -8.47 -0.11
C VAL A 322 -0.19 -8.70 1.08
N MET A 323 0.46 -7.65 1.57
CA MET A 323 1.31 -7.73 2.76
C MET A 323 0.48 -8.00 4.03
N LEU A 324 -0.66 -7.33 4.18
CA LEU A 324 -1.54 -7.53 5.34
C LEU A 324 -2.06 -8.96 5.43
N LEU A 325 -2.37 -9.63 4.31
CA LEU A 325 -2.81 -11.02 4.29
C LEU A 325 -1.72 -11.97 4.80
N ILE A 326 -0.46 -11.76 4.40
CA ILE A 326 0.67 -12.53 4.96
C ILE A 326 0.76 -12.31 6.46
N MET A 327 0.70 -11.05 6.91
CA MET A 327 0.74 -10.72 8.33
C MET A 327 -0.39 -11.41 9.09
N VAL A 328 -1.64 -11.24 8.66
CA VAL A 328 -2.82 -11.92 9.25
C VAL A 328 -2.61 -13.43 9.29
N PHE A 329 -2.13 -14.04 8.21
CA PHE A 329 -1.87 -15.48 8.14
C PHE A 329 -0.86 -15.94 9.18
N ILE A 330 0.25 -15.22 9.38
CA ILE A 330 1.27 -15.56 10.40
C ILE A 330 0.65 -15.62 11.81
N TYR A 331 -0.34 -14.77 12.09
CA TYR A 331 -0.98 -14.67 13.41
C TYR A 331 -2.17 -15.62 13.61
N CYS A 332 -3.01 -15.82 12.59
CA CYS A 332 -4.22 -16.66 12.70
C CYS A 332 -4.07 -18.08 12.13
N ARG A 333 -3.13 -18.29 11.20
CA ARG A 333 -2.88 -19.55 10.48
C ARG A 333 -4.11 -20.15 9.78
N ASP A 334 -5.08 -19.32 9.43
CA ASP A 334 -6.28 -19.76 8.72
C ASP A 334 -5.99 -19.94 7.23
N ARG A 335 -6.23 -21.13 6.68
CA ARG A 335 -5.97 -21.45 5.26
C ARG A 335 -6.78 -20.62 4.28
N ARG A 336 -7.96 -20.10 4.69
CA ARG A 336 -8.76 -19.20 3.85
C ARG A 336 -8.04 -17.87 3.66
N ILE A 337 -7.35 -17.36 4.68
CA ILE A 337 -6.52 -16.16 4.58
C ILE A 337 -5.36 -16.37 3.61
N PHE A 338 -4.74 -17.54 3.61
CA PHE A 338 -3.73 -17.88 2.62
C PHE A 338 -4.31 -17.98 1.19
N GLY A 339 -5.52 -18.51 1.05
CA GLY A 339 -6.27 -18.49 -0.22
C GLY A 339 -6.54 -17.07 -0.72
N PHE A 340 -6.93 -16.15 0.18
CA PHE A 340 -7.06 -14.72 -0.17
C PHE A 340 -5.73 -14.09 -0.55
N PHE A 341 -4.63 -14.44 0.11
CA PHE A 341 -3.29 -13.99 -0.30
C PHE A 341 -3.03 -14.35 -1.75
N ALA A 342 -3.24 -15.60 -2.16
CA ALA A 342 -3.04 -16.03 -3.54
C ALA A 342 -3.97 -15.29 -4.52
N LEU A 343 -5.26 -15.24 -4.21
CA LEU A 343 -6.27 -14.59 -5.06
C LEU A 343 -6.02 -13.09 -5.22
N LEU A 344 -5.84 -12.36 -4.11
CA LEU A 344 -5.64 -10.92 -4.15
C LEU A 344 -4.27 -10.55 -4.74
N SER A 345 -3.24 -11.38 -4.57
CA SER A 345 -1.98 -11.21 -5.31
C SER A 345 -2.19 -11.27 -6.82
N LEU A 346 -2.97 -12.24 -7.30
CA LEU A 346 -3.27 -12.36 -8.72
C LEU A 346 -4.08 -11.17 -9.24
N THR A 347 -5.13 -10.78 -8.53
CA THR A 347 -5.99 -9.66 -8.97
C THR A 347 -5.28 -8.31 -8.94
N VAL A 348 -4.44 -8.04 -7.93
CA VAL A 348 -3.63 -6.82 -7.83
C VAL A 348 -2.57 -6.78 -8.92
N PHE A 349 -1.96 -7.92 -9.25
CA PHE A 349 -1.06 -8.03 -10.39
C PHE A 349 -1.79 -7.69 -11.69
N ILE A 350 -2.93 -8.34 -11.95
CA ILE A 350 -3.69 -8.15 -13.19
C ILE A 350 -4.19 -6.71 -13.32
N ASN A 351 -4.65 -6.09 -12.24
CA ASN A 351 -5.10 -4.70 -12.26
C ASN A 351 -4.00 -3.73 -12.72
N GLN A 352 -2.83 -3.84 -12.11
CA GLN A 352 -1.69 -3.00 -12.48
C GLN A 352 -1.17 -3.34 -13.88
N PHE A 353 -0.97 -4.62 -14.18
CA PHE A 353 -0.44 -5.03 -15.48
C PHE A 353 -1.38 -4.64 -16.63
N ALA A 354 -2.70 -4.75 -16.44
CA ALA A 354 -3.68 -4.36 -17.44
C ALA A 354 -3.56 -2.87 -17.79
N VAL A 355 -3.31 -1.99 -16.81
CA VAL A 355 -3.12 -0.55 -17.08
C VAL A 355 -1.80 -0.27 -17.80
N LEU A 356 -0.69 -0.88 -17.37
CA LEU A 356 0.59 -0.75 -18.09
C LEU A 356 0.47 -1.20 -19.55
N PHE A 357 -0.17 -2.36 -19.77
CA PHE A 357 -0.40 -2.90 -21.09
C PHE A 357 -1.34 -2.02 -21.92
N TYR A 358 -2.43 -1.55 -21.32
CA TYR A 358 -3.38 -0.66 -21.97
C TYR A 358 -2.71 0.63 -22.44
N VAL A 359 -1.99 1.34 -21.56
CA VAL A 359 -1.34 2.60 -21.92
C VAL A 359 -0.26 2.41 -22.98
N SER A 360 0.47 1.29 -22.93
CA SER A 360 1.55 1.02 -23.90
C SER A 360 1.04 0.65 -25.30
N TYR A 361 -0.13 0.00 -25.40
CA TYR A 361 -0.53 -0.68 -26.64
C TYR A 361 -1.91 -0.32 -27.18
N LYS A 362 -2.73 0.48 -26.49
CA LYS A 362 -4.09 0.84 -26.92
C LYS A 362 -4.15 1.46 -28.32
N ASP A 363 -3.14 2.23 -28.71
CA ASP A 363 -3.10 2.97 -29.98
C ASP A 363 -2.45 2.15 -31.12
N VAL A 364 -1.86 1.00 -30.79
CA VAL A 364 -1.13 0.13 -31.74
C VAL A 364 -1.89 -1.17 -32.00
N MET A 365 -2.60 -1.70 -31.00
CA MET A 365 -3.26 -3.00 -31.05
C MET A 365 -4.76 -2.86 -30.76
N PRO A 366 -5.65 -2.97 -31.77
CA PRO A 366 -7.08 -2.70 -31.62
C PRO A 366 -7.80 -3.56 -30.57
N PHE A 367 -7.30 -4.76 -30.28
CA PHE A 367 -7.91 -5.67 -29.28
C PHE A 367 -7.63 -5.24 -27.83
N VAL A 368 -6.67 -4.33 -27.58
CA VAL A 368 -6.25 -3.95 -26.23
C VAL A 368 -7.36 -3.25 -25.47
N VAL A 369 -8.08 -2.33 -26.12
CA VAL A 369 -9.20 -1.60 -25.50
C VAL A 369 -10.33 -2.53 -25.06
N PRO A 370 -10.90 -3.41 -25.93
CA PRO A 370 -11.93 -4.35 -25.49
C PRO A 370 -11.41 -5.35 -24.44
N ALA A 371 -10.16 -5.84 -24.57
CA ALA A 371 -9.57 -6.75 -23.59
C ALA A 371 -9.39 -6.08 -22.21
N PHE A 372 -8.98 -4.82 -22.17
CA PHE A 372 -8.88 -4.02 -20.95
C PHE A 372 -10.26 -3.90 -20.29
N ASN A 373 -11.28 -3.47 -21.03
CA ASN A 373 -12.64 -3.31 -20.50
C ASN A 373 -13.23 -4.63 -19.95
N ILE A 374 -13.02 -5.75 -20.66
CA ILE A 374 -13.46 -7.08 -20.22
C ILE A 374 -12.72 -7.49 -18.94
N THR A 375 -11.39 -7.33 -18.93
CA THR A 375 -10.54 -7.60 -17.76
C THR A 375 -11.02 -6.81 -16.55
N THR A 376 -11.26 -5.50 -16.73
CA THR A 376 -11.74 -4.61 -15.66
C THR A 376 -13.04 -5.11 -15.06
N ARG A 377 -14.03 -5.49 -15.87
CA ARG A 377 -15.32 -6.00 -15.35
C ARG A 377 -15.17 -7.34 -14.63
N ILE A 378 -14.47 -8.31 -15.23
CA ILE A 378 -14.28 -9.65 -14.65
C ILE A 378 -13.56 -9.56 -13.31
N PHE A 379 -12.44 -8.86 -13.26
CA PHE A 379 -11.64 -8.77 -12.04
C PHE A 379 -12.26 -7.86 -10.98
N SER A 380 -13.08 -6.87 -11.37
CA SER A 380 -13.89 -6.14 -10.41
C SER A 380 -14.95 -7.02 -9.74
N LEU A 381 -15.59 -7.92 -10.49
CA LEU A 381 -16.54 -8.90 -9.92
C LEU A 381 -15.82 -9.90 -9.01
N ILE A 382 -14.68 -10.44 -9.44
CA ILE A 382 -13.86 -11.35 -8.61
C ILE A 382 -13.46 -10.66 -7.30
N ASN A 383 -12.97 -9.42 -7.37
CA ASN A 383 -12.61 -8.64 -6.19
C ASN A 383 -13.82 -8.38 -5.29
N LEU A 384 -14.98 -8.05 -5.85
CA LEU A 384 -16.21 -7.84 -5.09
C LEU A 384 -16.57 -9.08 -4.27
N VAL A 385 -16.61 -10.24 -4.94
CA VAL A 385 -16.90 -11.53 -4.28
C VAL A 385 -15.83 -11.85 -3.23
N ALA A 386 -14.55 -11.65 -3.56
CA ALA A 386 -13.44 -11.91 -2.66
C ALA A 386 -13.50 -11.04 -1.40
N VAL A 387 -13.75 -9.74 -1.52
CA VAL A 387 -13.79 -8.81 -0.39
C VAL A 387 -15.03 -9.04 0.47
N VAL A 388 -16.19 -9.32 -0.12
CA VAL A 388 -17.38 -9.71 0.64
C VAL A 388 -17.14 -11.02 1.40
N TRP A 389 -16.51 -12.02 0.75
CA TRP A 389 -16.16 -13.27 1.42
C TRP A 389 -15.11 -13.05 2.52
N LEU A 390 -14.14 -12.17 2.31
CA LEU A 390 -13.14 -11.79 3.31
C LEU A 390 -13.80 -11.19 4.55
N PHE A 391 -14.87 -10.41 4.40
CA PHE A 391 -15.62 -9.89 5.54
C PHE A 391 -16.25 -11.02 6.35
N VAL A 392 -16.88 -12.00 5.68
CA VAL A 392 -17.44 -13.19 6.35
C VAL A 392 -16.38 -13.99 7.09
N VAL A 393 -15.24 -14.26 6.44
CA VAL A 393 -14.11 -14.97 7.04
C VAL A 393 -13.53 -14.18 8.21
N SER A 394 -13.42 -12.86 8.10
CA SER A 394 -12.90 -12.01 9.17
C SER A 394 -13.78 -12.08 10.42
N ARG A 395 -15.10 -12.10 10.25
CA ARG A 395 -16.05 -12.32 11.35
C ARG A 395 -15.88 -13.71 11.96
N ASP A 396 -15.76 -14.73 11.14
CA ASP A 396 -15.63 -16.11 11.60
C ASP A 396 -14.32 -16.33 12.40
N VAL A 397 -13.22 -15.72 11.96
CA VAL A 397 -11.91 -15.77 12.63
C VAL A 397 -11.89 -14.94 13.91
N LEU A 398 -12.47 -13.74 13.94
CA LEU A 398 -12.35 -12.84 15.10
C LEU A 398 -13.42 -13.02 16.18
N LEU A 399 -14.61 -13.50 15.82
CA LEU A 399 -15.79 -13.49 16.70
C LEU A 399 -16.38 -14.87 16.97
N ARG A 400 -16.10 -15.86 16.12
CA ARG A 400 -16.68 -17.22 16.22
C ARG A 400 -15.66 -18.30 16.51
N ASP A 401 -14.38 -17.93 16.63
CA ASP A 401 -13.23 -18.85 16.77
C ASP A 401 -13.21 -20.00 15.75
N ARG A 402 -13.81 -19.77 14.57
CA ARG A 402 -13.85 -20.75 13.47
C ARG A 402 -12.61 -20.58 12.61
N VAL A 403 -11.46 -20.98 13.13
CA VAL A 403 -10.19 -20.98 12.41
C VAL A 403 -10.01 -22.31 11.68
N MET A 404 -9.78 -22.24 10.37
CA MET A 404 -9.47 -23.42 9.56
C MET A 404 -7.96 -23.57 9.43
N LEU A 405 -7.34 -24.34 10.33
CA LEU A 405 -5.93 -24.67 10.24
C LEU A 405 -5.66 -25.55 9.00
N GLY A 406 -4.47 -25.43 8.41
CA GLY A 406 -3.98 -26.43 7.44
C GLY A 406 -3.70 -27.76 8.14
N THR A 407 -3.63 -28.85 7.39
CA THR A 407 -3.28 -30.16 7.94
C THR A 407 -1.89 -30.13 8.56
N ALA A 408 -1.64 -30.96 9.59
CA ALA A 408 -0.37 -30.95 10.34
C ALA A 408 0.87 -31.15 9.45
N ASP A 409 0.69 -31.75 8.27
CA ASP A 409 1.72 -31.96 7.25
C ASP A 409 1.99 -30.75 6.34
N ASP A 410 1.10 -29.74 6.30
CA ASP A 410 1.23 -28.60 5.38
C ASP A 410 2.34 -27.62 5.79
N TRP A 411 2.78 -27.67 7.06
CA TRP A 411 3.61 -26.63 7.69
C TRP A 411 4.87 -27.13 8.40
N GLN A 412 5.15 -28.44 8.36
CA GLN A 412 6.44 -29.04 8.74
C GLN A 412 7.41 -29.02 7.54
#